data_AF-A0A950AEA9-F1
#
_entry.id   AF-A0A950AEA9-F1
#
_cell.length_a   1.000
_cell.length_b   1.000
_cell.length_c   1.000
_cell.angle_alpha   90.00
_cell.angle_beta   90.00
_cell.angle_gamma   90.00
#
_symmetry.space_group_name_H-M   'P 1'
#
loop_
_entity.id
_entity.type
_entity.pdbx_description
1 polymer ?
#
loop_
_entity_poly.entity_id
_entity_poly.type
_entity_poly.pdbx_seq_one_letter_code
_entity_poly.pdbx_strand_id
1 'polypeptide(L)'
;MRQDSTKWLEFLKQIDREIPLSQHVHIILDNYSTHKHPVVKRWLARHPRFELHFTPTGSSWMNLVERFFRDLSQQAILPGSFGSVRQLIDAIMQYLAQHNLNPKRYVWRAKGEEILAKIQRAWKVALGENNTVTII
;
A
#
# COMPACT_ATOMS: atom_id res chain seq x y z
N MET A 1 16.82 8.07 -4.76
CA MET A 1 15.73 7.54 -5.61
C MET A 1 14.82 8.71 -5.99
N ARG A 2 14.78 9.12 -7.26
CA ARG A 2 13.99 10.29 -7.70
C ARG A 2 12.49 10.00 -7.51
N GLN A 3 11.80 10.92 -6.84
CA GLN A 3 10.37 10.88 -6.58
C GLN A 3 9.61 11.24 -7.87
N ASP A 4 9.08 10.25 -8.57
CA ASP A 4 8.44 10.49 -9.87
C ASP A 4 6.90 10.47 -9.75
N SER A 5 6.33 11.62 -9.42
CA SER A 5 4.87 11.82 -9.43
C SER A 5 4.24 11.56 -10.82
N THR A 6 5.04 11.59 -11.89
CA THR A 6 4.61 11.26 -13.26
C THR A 6 4.28 9.78 -13.37
N LYS A 7 5.18 8.90 -12.91
CA LYS A 7 4.95 7.45 -12.91
C LYS A 7 3.75 7.05 -12.08
N TRP A 8 3.58 7.70 -10.92
CA TRP A 8 2.38 7.47 -10.10
C TRP A 8 1.10 7.87 -10.84
N LEU A 9 1.11 9.01 -11.53
CA LEU A 9 -0.03 9.43 -12.35
C LEU A 9 -0.28 8.50 -13.55
N GLU A 10 0.77 8.02 -14.21
CA GLU A 10 0.67 7.03 -15.29
C GLU A 10 0.01 5.74 -14.82
N PHE A 11 0.36 5.27 -13.63
CA PHE A 11 -0.25 4.11 -13.01
C PHE A 11 -1.73 4.33 -12.69
N LEU A 12 -2.11 5.49 -12.14
CA LEU A 12 -3.53 5.82 -11.93
C LEU A 12 -4.33 5.83 -13.25
N LYS A 13 -3.74 6.39 -14.32
CA LYS A 13 -4.35 6.36 -15.65
C LYS A 13 -4.47 4.94 -16.22
N GLN A 14 -3.54 4.04 -15.88
CA GLN A 14 -3.63 2.64 -16.27
C GLN A 14 -4.82 1.97 -15.58
N ILE A 15 -4.93 2.14 -14.26
CA ILE A 15 -6.08 1.62 -13.49
C ILE A 15 -7.39 2.15 -14.07
N ASP A 16 -7.45 3.45 -14.42
CA ASP A 16 -8.64 4.07 -15.00
C ASP A 16 -9.04 3.43 -16.35
N ARG A 17 -8.08 2.96 -17.16
CA ARG A 17 -8.36 2.25 -18.41
C ARG A 17 -8.82 0.81 -18.19
N GLU A 18 -8.29 0.14 -17.17
CA GLU A 18 -8.51 -1.29 -16.95
C GLU A 18 -9.76 -1.58 -16.12
N ILE A 19 -10.18 -0.65 -15.25
CA ILE A 19 -11.36 -0.83 -14.38
C ILE A 19 -12.61 -0.26 -15.05
N PRO A 20 -13.70 -1.04 -15.17
CA PRO A 20 -14.99 -0.58 -15.69
C PRO A 20 -15.43 0.76 -15.11
N LEU A 21 -15.93 1.67 -15.96
CA LEU A 21 -16.32 3.03 -15.56
C LEU A 21 -17.42 3.08 -14.49
N SER A 22 -18.22 2.01 -14.36
CA SER A 22 -19.27 1.87 -13.35
C SER A 22 -18.76 1.57 -11.94
N GLN A 23 -17.47 1.26 -11.77
CA GLN A 23 -16.89 0.90 -10.47
C GLN A 23 -16.16 2.06 -9.81
N HIS A 24 -16.37 2.19 -8.51
CA HIS A 24 -15.56 3.03 -7.63
C HIS A 24 -14.24 2.34 -7.31
N VAL A 25 -13.16 3.11 -7.30
CA VAL A 25 -11.79 2.65 -7.09
C VAL A 25 -11.30 3.24 -5.77
N HIS A 26 -11.21 2.40 -4.74
CA HIS A 26 -10.61 2.77 -3.47
C HIS A 26 -9.16 2.26 -3.41
N ILE A 27 -8.21 3.17 -3.27
CA ILE A 27 -6.78 2.86 -3.22
C ILE A 27 -6.26 3.13 -1.81
N ILE A 28 -5.75 2.11 -1.15
CA ILE A 28 -5.12 2.22 0.17
C ILE A 28 -3.61 2.41 -0.04
N LEU A 29 -3.04 3.49 0.50
CA LEU A 29 -1.67 3.93 0.27
C LEU A 29 -0.96 4.23 1.58
N ASP A 30 0.38 4.17 1.58
CA ASP A 30 1.18 4.74 2.64
C ASP A 30 1.27 6.27 2.51
N ASN A 31 1.86 6.94 3.51
CA ASN A 31 1.93 8.40 3.55
C ASN A 31 3.06 8.98 2.68
N TYR A 32 3.40 8.34 1.56
CA TYR A 32 4.51 8.76 0.71
C TYR A 32 4.18 10.03 -0.09
N SER A 33 5.14 10.96 -0.18
CA SER A 33 4.92 12.32 -0.67
C SER A 33 4.53 12.41 -2.15
N THR A 34 4.92 11.45 -2.98
CA THR A 34 4.57 11.41 -4.41
C THR A 34 3.07 11.30 -4.65
N HIS A 35 2.32 10.67 -3.73
CA HIS A 35 0.87 10.53 -3.83
C HIS A 35 0.12 11.86 -3.69
N LYS A 36 0.76 12.86 -3.07
CA LYS A 36 0.15 14.17 -2.76
C LYS A 36 0.57 15.27 -3.73
N HIS A 37 1.30 14.93 -4.80
CA HIS A 37 1.80 15.92 -5.75
C HIS A 37 0.64 16.69 -6.43
N PRO A 38 0.77 18.00 -6.71
CA PRO A 38 -0.30 18.81 -7.29
C PRO A 38 -0.87 18.26 -8.61
N VAL A 39 -0.03 17.63 -9.44
CA VAL A 39 -0.48 17.02 -10.70
C VAL A 39 -1.45 15.86 -10.48
N VAL A 40 -1.22 15.08 -9.43
CA VAL A 40 -2.06 13.94 -9.03
C VAL A 40 -3.38 14.44 -8.47
N LYS A 41 -3.32 15.43 -7.57
CA LYS A 41 -4.51 16.08 -6.99
C LYS A 41 -5.44 16.64 -8.08
N ARG A 42 -4.89 17.34 -9.07
CA ARG A 42 -5.66 17.87 -10.21
C ARG A 42 -6.27 16.78 -11.10
N TRP A 43 -5.61 15.64 -11.22
CA TRP A 43 -6.18 14.51 -11.95
C TRP A 43 -7.32 13.86 -11.17
N LEU A 44 -7.12 13.58 -9.88
CA LEU A 44 -8.15 13.01 -8.99
C LEU A 44 -9.41 13.88 -8.92
N ALA A 45 -9.27 15.21 -8.88
CA ALA A 45 -10.41 16.13 -8.91
C ALA A 45 -11.30 15.97 -10.16
N ARG A 46 -10.77 15.44 -11.26
CA ARG A 46 -11.52 15.14 -12.50
C ARG A 46 -12.02 13.69 -12.58
N HIS A 47 -11.62 12.83 -11.64
CA HIS A 47 -11.94 11.41 -11.63
C HIS A 47 -12.55 11.04 -10.26
N PRO A 48 -13.79 11.50 -9.96
CA PRO A 48 -14.41 11.36 -8.64
C PRO A 48 -14.66 9.91 -8.22
N ARG A 49 -14.55 8.95 -9.14
CA ARG A 49 -14.59 7.52 -8.84
C ARG A 49 -13.36 7.00 -8.09
N PHE A 50 -12.29 7.77 -8.01
CA PHE A 50 -11.07 7.41 -7.28
C PHE A 50 -11.06 8.03 -5.89
N GLU A 51 -10.98 7.17 -4.87
CA GLU A 51 -10.77 7.57 -3.48
C GLU A 51 -9.45 7.02 -2.97
N LEU A 52 -8.59 7.90 -2.44
CA LEU A 52 -7.33 7.52 -1.84
C LEU A 52 -7.47 7.52 -0.31
N HIS A 53 -7.16 6.38 0.29
CA HIS A 53 -7.13 6.17 1.73
C HIS A 53 -5.67 6.05 2.17
N PHE A 54 -5.23 6.93 3.06
CA PHE A 54 -3.86 6.91 3.56
C PHE A 54 -3.78 6.19 4.90
N THR A 55 -2.81 5.31 5.08
CA THR A 55 -2.53 4.75 6.40
C THR A 55 -2.01 5.85 7.34
N PRO A 56 -2.41 5.84 8.63
CA PRO A 56 -1.90 6.80 9.60
C PRO A 56 -0.38 6.72 9.72
N THR A 57 0.24 7.85 10.04
CA THR A 57 1.70 7.91 10.24
C THR A 57 2.12 6.91 11.31
N GLY A 58 3.16 6.12 11.03
CA GLY A 58 3.64 5.07 11.94
C GLY A 58 2.82 3.78 11.93
N SER A 59 1.86 3.63 11.02
CA SER A 59 1.01 2.43 10.90
C SER A 59 1.37 1.53 9.71
N SER A 60 2.66 1.25 9.50
CA SER A 60 3.13 0.33 8.45
C SER A 60 2.52 -1.08 8.58
N TRP A 61 2.21 -1.52 9.80
CA TRP A 61 1.51 -2.78 10.06
C TRP A 61 0.14 -2.90 9.37
N MET A 62 -0.49 -1.77 9.01
CA MET A 62 -1.76 -1.72 8.29
C MET A 62 -1.57 -1.76 6.77
N ASN A 63 -0.33 -1.52 6.29
CA ASN A 63 0.00 -1.56 4.88
C ASN A 63 0.10 -3.01 4.40
N LEU A 64 -0.95 -3.46 3.74
CA LEU A 64 -1.10 -4.84 3.34
C LEU A 64 -0.12 -5.28 2.24
N VAL A 65 0.35 -4.33 1.42
CA VAL A 65 1.35 -4.62 0.38
C VAL A 65 2.66 -5.13 1.00
N GLU A 66 2.98 -4.72 2.23
CA GLU A 66 4.15 -5.25 2.95
C GLU A 66 3.98 -6.74 3.26
N ARG A 67 2.75 -7.22 3.44
CA ARG A 67 2.49 -8.66 3.56
C ARG A 67 2.76 -9.38 2.26
N PHE A 68 2.34 -8.80 1.14
CA PHE A 68 2.65 -9.34 -0.18
C PHE A 68 4.17 -9.42 -0.42
N PHE A 69 4.92 -8.35 -0.10
CA PHE A 69 6.37 -8.37 -0.25
C PHE A 69 7.07 -9.39 0.65
N ARG A 70 6.57 -9.59 1.88
CA ARG A 70 7.07 -10.67 2.74
C ARG A 70 6.84 -12.03 2.09
N ASP A 71 5.64 -12.29 1.57
CA ASP A 71 5.31 -13.59 0.97
C ASP A 71 6.14 -13.83 -0.30
N LEU A 72 6.26 -12.83 -1.18
CA LEU A 72 7.18 -12.86 -2.33
C LEU A 72 8.62 -13.17 -1.91
N SER A 73 9.11 -12.49 -0.87
CA SER A 73 10.48 -12.68 -0.38
C SER A 73 10.70 -14.10 0.14
N GLN A 74 9.78 -14.61 0.96
CA GLN A 74 9.90 -15.94 1.57
C GLN A 74 9.71 -17.08 0.57
N GLN A 75 8.87 -16.88 -0.45
CA GLN A 75 8.49 -17.97 -1.36
C GLN A 75 9.30 -17.97 -2.66
N ALA A 76 9.76 -16.82 -3.13
CA ALA A 76 10.47 -16.71 -4.41
C ALA A 76 11.93 -16.27 -4.26
N ILE A 77 12.23 -15.34 -3.34
CA ILE A 77 13.56 -14.69 -3.29
C ILE A 77 14.51 -15.46 -2.38
N LEU A 78 14.17 -15.65 -1.11
CA LEU A 78 15.04 -16.25 -0.09
C LEU A 78 15.42 -17.71 -0.37
N PRO A 79 14.54 -18.57 -0.90
CA PRO A 79 14.92 -19.93 -1.28
C PRO A 79 15.77 -19.99 -2.54
N GLY A 80 15.77 -18.92 -3.34
CA GLY A 80 16.49 -18.86 -4.62
C GLY A 80 17.96 -18.49 -4.45
N SER A 81 18.80 -19.03 -5.34
CA SER A 81 20.16 -18.54 -5.59
C SER A 81 20.22 -18.09 -7.04
N PHE A 82 20.50 -16.81 -7.27
CA PHE A 82 20.42 -16.21 -8.60
C PHE A 82 21.81 -15.82 -9.10
N GLY A 83 22.18 -16.31 -10.28
CA GLY A 83 23.45 -15.96 -10.93
C GLY A 83 23.42 -14.62 -11.66
N SER A 84 22.25 -13.98 -11.79
CA SER A 84 22.10 -12.67 -12.42
C SER A 84 20.82 -11.95 -11.99
N VAL A 85 20.78 -10.63 -12.18
CA VAL A 85 19.57 -9.81 -11.98
C VAL A 85 18.42 -10.29 -12.87
N ARG A 86 18.70 -10.75 -14.08
CA ARG A 86 17.68 -11.30 -14.99
C ARG A 86 16.99 -12.52 -14.39
N GLN A 87 17.76 -13.46 -13.83
CA GLN A 87 17.18 -14.64 -13.17
C GLN A 87 16.31 -14.26 -11.97
N LEU A 88 16.70 -13.24 -11.20
CA LEU A 88 15.86 -12.72 -10.11
C LEU A 88 14.54 -12.13 -10.64
N ILE A 89 14.60 -11.33 -11.72
CA ILE A 89 13.40 -10.78 -12.36
C ILE A 89 12.48 -11.90 -12.85
N ASP A 90 13.03 -12.91 -13.53
CA ASP A 90 12.26 -14.04 -14.06
C ASP A 90 11.56 -14.80 -12.93
N ALA A 91 12.24 -15.04 -11.80
CA ALA A 91 11.65 -15.68 -10.62
C ALA A 91 10.53 -14.84 -10.00
N ILE A 92 10.68 -13.52 -9.90
CA ILE A 92 9.63 -12.61 -9.42
C ILE A 92 8.43 -12.65 -10.38
N MET A 93 8.65 -12.60 -11.69
CA MET A 93 7.59 -12.63 -12.70
C MET A 93 6.84 -13.97 -12.69
N GLN A 94 7.56 -15.08 -12.52
CA GLN A 94 6.94 -16.40 -12.38
C GLN A 94 6.09 -16.50 -11.11
N TYR A 95 6.59 -15.99 -9.98
CA TYR A 95 5.83 -15.90 -8.75
C TYR A 95 4.54 -15.10 -8.93
N LEU A 96 4.63 -13.92 -9.56
CA LEU A 96 3.48 -13.06 -9.84
C LEU A 96 2.46 -13.76 -10.72
N ALA A 97 2.90 -14.39 -11.81
CA ALA A 97 2.02 -15.14 -12.71
C ALA A 97 1.27 -16.25 -11.95
N GLN A 98 1.98 -17.02 -11.13
CA GLN A 98 1.39 -18.12 -10.37
C GLN A 98 0.45 -17.62 -9.27
N HIS A 99 0.79 -16.52 -8.59
CA HIS A 99 -0.09 -15.87 -7.62
C HIS A 99 -1.38 -15.37 -8.29
N ASN A 100 -1.29 -14.79 -9.48
CA ASN A 100 -2.44 -14.25 -10.22
C ASN A 100 -3.37 -15.32 -10.77
N LEU A 101 -2.91 -16.57 -10.96
CA LEU A 101 -3.77 -17.69 -11.34
C LEU A 101 -4.77 -18.07 -10.22
N ASN A 102 -4.41 -17.81 -8.95
CA ASN A 102 -5.29 -18.06 -7.81
C ASN A 102 -5.08 -16.96 -6.76
N PRO A 103 -5.61 -15.75 -7.01
CA PRO A 103 -5.34 -14.59 -6.17
C PRO A 103 -5.94 -14.82 -4.80
N LYS A 104 -5.09 -14.80 -3.77
CA LYS A 104 -5.54 -14.90 -2.38
C LYS A 104 -5.77 -13.51 -1.83
N ARG A 105 -7.03 -13.23 -1.47
CA ARG A 105 -7.36 -11.99 -0.77
C ARG A 105 -6.62 -11.95 0.57
N TYR A 106 -5.85 -10.90 0.76
CA TYR A 106 -5.32 -10.56 2.08
C TYR A 106 -6.44 -9.98 2.94
N VAL A 107 -6.63 -10.55 4.13
CA VAL A 107 -7.69 -10.18 5.06
C VAL A 107 -7.07 -9.63 6.34
N TRP A 108 -7.58 -8.47 6.79
CA TRP A 108 -7.21 -7.87 8.05
C TRP A 108 -7.94 -8.66 9.12
N ARG A 109 -7.17 -9.43 9.90
CA ARG A 109 -7.72 -10.19 11.02
C ARG A 109 -7.82 -9.37 12.29
N ALA A 110 -6.98 -8.35 12.42
CA ALA A 110 -6.94 -7.51 13.60
C ALA A 110 -8.05 -6.45 13.50
N LYS A 111 -8.84 -6.29 14.57
CA LYS A 111 -9.87 -5.27 14.63
C LYS A 111 -9.22 -3.90 14.80
N GLY A 112 -9.55 -2.95 13.91
CA GLY A 112 -8.96 -1.61 13.93
C GLY A 112 -9.12 -0.93 15.29
N GLU A 113 -10.28 -1.06 15.92
CA GLU A 113 -10.61 -0.52 17.25
C GLU A 113 -9.64 -1.00 18.34
N GLU A 114 -9.34 -2.31 18.37
CA GLU A 114 -8.45 -2.89 19.37
C GLU A 114 -7.02 -2.37 19.21
N ILE A 115 -6.59 -2.15 17.97
CA ILE A 115 -5.26 -1.64 17.65
C ILE A 115 -5.18 -0.14 17.97
N LEU A 116 -6.20 0.64 17.61
CA LEU A 116 -6.30 2.06 17.95
C LEU A 116 -6.30 2.25 19.46
N ALA A 117 -7.06 1.46 20.21
CA ALA A 117 -7.06 1.49 21.67
C ALA A 117 -5.68 1.11 22.26
N LYS A 118 -4.95 0.18 21.63
CA LYS A 118 -3.57 -0.14 22.04
C LYS A 118 -2.61 1.02 21.77
N ILE A 119 -2.71 1.66 20.61
CA ILE A 119 -1.90 2.83 20.25
C ILE A 119 -2.19 3.97 21.23
N GLN A 120 -3.46 4.34 21.43
CA GLN A 120 -3.84 5.39 22.38
C GLN A 120 -3.29 5.16 23.78
N ARG A 121 -3.33 3.91 24.29
CA ARG A 121 -2.71 3.55 25.58
C ARG A 121 -1.20 3.80 25.58
N ALA A 122 -0.49 3.37 24.54
CA ALA A 122 0.96 3.58 24.43
C ALA A 122 1.32 5.07 24.39
N TRP A 123 0.55 5.88 23.68
CA TRP A 123 0.77 7.33 23.59
C TRP A 123 0.46 8.06 24.90
N LYS A 124 -0.58 7.65 25.65
CA LYS A 124 -0.85 8.19 27.00
C LYS A 124 0.32 7.96 27.95
N VAL A 125 0.93 6.77 27.90
CA VAL A 125 2.12 6.46 28.71
C VAL A 125 3.33 7.28 28.26
N ALA A 126 3.53 7.44 26.95
CA ALA A 126 4.69 8.14 26.39
C ALA A 126 4.65 9.67 26.54
N LEU A 127 3.47 10.29 26.54
CA LEU A 127 3.30 11.76 26.56
C LEU A 127 2.87 12.33 27.92
N GLY A 128 2.62 11.47 28.91
CA GLY A 128 1.99 11.86 30.17
C GLY A 128 0.48 12.11 30.01
N GLU A 129 -0.28 11.93 31.10
CA GLU A 129 -1.76 11.81 31.10
C GLU A 129 -2.52 13.03 30.54
N ASN A 130 -1.85 14.16 30.27
CA ASN A 130 -2.49 15.43 29.90
C ASN A 130 -2.41 15.81 28.41
N ASN A 131 -1.74 15.03 27.55
CA ASN A 131 -1.68 15.35 26.12
C ASN A 131 -2.59 14.46 25.29
N THR A 132 -3.71 15.03 24.81
CA THR A 132 -4.65 14.33 23.93
C THR A 132 -4.10 14.33 22.50
N VAL A 133 -3.62 13.20 22.02
CA VAL A 133 -3.27 13.03 20.60
C VAL A 133 -4.50 12.54 19.84
N THR A 134 -5.00 13.37 18.94
CA THR A 134 -6.02 12.95 17.97
C THR A 134 -5.34 12.12 16.89
N ILE A 135 -5.67 10.83 16.85
CA ILE A 135 -5.25 9.94 15.76
C ILE A 135 -6.30 10.09 14.65
N ILE A 136 -5.90 10.68 13.53
CA ILE A 136 -6.67 10.74 12.27
C ILE A 136 -6.35 9.51 11.42
#